data_AF-A0A2V8IX48-F1
#
_entry.id   AF-A0A2V8IX48-F1
#
_cell.length_a   1.000
_cell.length_b   1.000
_cell.length_c   1.000
_cell.angle_alpha   90.00
_cell.angle_beta   90.00
_cell.angle_gamma   90.00
#
_symmetry.space_group_name_H-M   'P 1'
#
loop_
_entity.id
_entity.type
_entity.pdbx_description
1 polymer ?
#
loop_
_entity_poly.entity_id
_entity_poly.type
_entity_poly.pdbx_seq_one_letter_code
_entity_poly.pdbx_strand_id
1 'polypeptide(L)'
;MNTREARTKCRRMPARRNLQNFWHSFSPRKGYRSPLPRNDIVTMTVFITDVRLGPEFLRIRKEILGRDFPASALIGVSRLMPVDGLLEIQAIAVLPCRDTATP
;
A
#
# COMPACT_ATOMS: atom_id res chain seq x y z
N MET A 1 22.28 14.01 20.87
CA MET A 1 21.19 13.98 19.87
C MET A 1 19.92 14.52 20.52
N ASN A 2 19.37 15.62 20.02
CA ASN A 2 18.27 16.35 20.67
C ASN A 2 16.91 15.71 20.34
N THR A 3 16.09 15.46 21.36
CA THR A 3 14.80 14.74 21.30
C THR A 3 13.77 15.36 20.36
N ARG A 4 13.94 16.64 19.98
CA ARG A 4 13.10 17.33 18.99
C ARG A 4 13.36 16.88 17.55
N GLU A 5 14.59 16.50 17.21
CA GLU A 5 14.98 16.12 15.86
C GLU A 5 14.52 14.69 15.51
N ALA A 6 14.51 13.80 16.50
CA ALA A 6 13.96 12.46 16.39
C ALA A 6 12.44 12.45 16.15
N ARG A 7 11.69 13.37 16.79
CA ARG A 7 10.24 13.53 16.56
C ARG A 7 9.91 14.02 15.15
N THR A 8 10.73 14.90 14.59
CA THR A 8 10.52 15.44 13.24
C THR A 8 10.87 14.42 12.15
N LYS A 9 11.89 13.57 12.39
CA LYS A 9 12.26 12.48 11.46
C LYS A 9 11.24 11.35 11.45
N CYS A 10 10.56 11.09 12.57
CA CYS A 10 9.47 10.11 12.72
C CYS A 10 8.10 10.61 12.18
N ARG A 11 7.98 11.91 11.84
CA ARG A 11 6.72 12.53 11.42
C ARG A 11 6.48 12.55 9.91
N ARG A 12 7.41 12.07 9.08
CA ARG A 12 7.12 11.82 7.67
C ARG A 12 6.23 10.58 7.59
N MET A 13 4.99 10.76 7.15
CA MET A 13 3.99 9.70 7.05
C MET A 13 4.61 8.37 6.57
N PRO A 14 4.47 7.27 7.35
CA PRO A 14 4.79 5.94 6.89
C PRO A 14 3.98 5.54 5.65
N ALA A 15 2.85 6.19 5.36
CA ALA A 15 1.96 5.87 4.24
C ALA A 15 2.68 5.66 2.91
N ARG A 16 3.62 6.56 2.55
CA ARG A 16 4.39 6.43 1.31
C ARG A 16 5.33 5.22 1.36
N ARG A 17 5.98 4.98 2.51
CA ARG A 17 6.85 3.82 2.71
C ARG A 17 6.06 2.50 2.73
N ASN A 18 4.88 2.50 3.35
CA ASN A 18 4.02 1.33 3.44
C ASN A 18 3.44 0.98 2.08
N LEU A 19 3.00 1.98 1.30
CA LEU A 19 2.53 1.77 -0.07
C LEU A 19 3.67 1.33 -1.01
N GLN A 20 4.89 1.84 -0.81
CA GLN A 20 6.08 1.37 -1.53
C GLN A 20 6.45 -0.07 -1.16
N ASN A 21 6.51 -0.42 0.14
CA ASN A 21 6.79 -1.78 0.61
C ASN A 21 5.73 -2.77 0.15
N PHE A 22 4.46 -2.38 0.22
CA PHE A 22 3.33 -3.11 -0.33
C PHE A 22 3.55 -3.39 -1.82
N TRP A 23 3.83 -2.35 -2.61
CA TRP A 23 4.10 -2.50 -4.05
C TRP A 23 5.28 -3.43 -4.32
N HIS A 24 6.39 -3.29 -3.58
CA HIS A 24 7.55 -4.18 -3.69
C HIS A 24 7.23 -5.64 -3.33
N SER A 25 6.24 -5.89 -2.47
CA SER A 25 5.79 -7.25 -2.14
C SER A 25 5.06 -7.94 -3.30
N PHE A 26 4.58 -7.15 -4.27
CA PHE A 26 3.99 -7.60 -5.54
C PHE A 26 4.97 -7.53 -6.73
N SER A 27 6.24 -7.19 -6.49
CA SER A 27 7.32 -7.35 -7.48
C SER A 27 7.46 -8.82 -7.92
N PRO A 28 8.08 -9.10 -9.09
CA PRO A 28 7.98 -10.39 -9.75
C PRO A 28 8.43 -11.54 -8.84
N ARG A 29 7.50 -12.41 -8.44
CA ARG A 29 7.86 -13.68 -7.82
C ARG A 29 8.35 -14.63 -8.92
N LYS A 30 9.42 -15.39 -8.64
CA LYS A 30 9.98 -16.38 -9.58
C LYS A 30 8.84 -17.25 -10.15
N GLY A 31 8.64 -17.18 -11.47
CA GLY A 31 7.59 -17.91 -12.19
C GLY A 31 6.47 -17.05 -12.79
N TYR A 32 6.39 -15.75 -12.52
CA TYR A 32 5.51 -14.82 -13.26
C TYR A 32 6.31 -14.05 -14.31
N ARG A 33 5.78 -13.91 -15.54
CA ARG A 33 6.50 -13.35 -16.70
C ARG A 33 6.71 -11.83 -16.63
N SER A 34 6.09 -11.14 -15.67
CA SER A 34 6.18 -9.70 -15.49
C SER A 34 5.82 -9.30 -14.05
N PRO A 35 6.30 -8.12 -13.55
CA PRO A 35 5.77 -7.52 -12.33
C PRO A 35 4.25 -7.34 -12.48
N LEU A 36 3.49 -7.49 -11.39
CA LEU A 36 2.04 -7.30 -11.47
C LEU A 36 1.73 -5.91 -12.03
N PRO A 37 1.03 -5.79 -13.18
CA PRO A 37 0.47 -4.52 -13.55
C PRO A 37 -0.45 -4.02 -12.44
N ARG A 38 -0.45 -2.71 -12.28
CA ARG A 38 -1.24 -1.98 -11.29
C ARG A 38 -2.74 -2.32 -11.33
N ASN A 39 -3.21 -2.78 -12.49
CA ASN A 39 -4.58 -3.21 -12.77
C ASN A 39 -4.93 -4.61 -12.24
N ASP A 40 -3.97 -5.42 -11.84
CA ASP A 40 -4.26 -6.77 -11.31
C ASP A 40 -4.80 -6.72 -9.89
N ILE A 41 -4.55 -5.63 -9.17
CA ILE A 41 -5.13 -5.40 -7.84
C ILE A 41 -6.61 -5.10 -8.03
N VAL A 42 -7.48 -5.96 -7.49
CA VAL A 42 -8.93 -5.84 -7.64
C VAL A 42 -9.60 -5.20 -6.43
N THR A 43 -9.02 -5.38 -5.23
CA THR A 43 -9.51 -4.74 -4.00
C THR A 43 -8.38 -4.39 -3.04
N MET A 44 -8.56 -3.32 -2.27
CA MET A 44 -7.71 -2.97 -1.13
C MET A 44 -8.52 -2.59 0.11
N THR A 45 -8.02 -2.98 1.26
CA THR A 45 -8.50 -2.55 2.57
C THR A 45 -7.36 -1.81 3.27
N VAL A 46 -7.66 -0.59 3.70
CA VAL A 46 -6.69 0.31 4.32
C VAL A 46 -7.15 0.58 5.75
N PHE A 47 -6.29 0.26 6.70
CA PHE A 47 -6.52 0.54 8.11
C PHE A 47 -5.68 1.73 8.55
N ILE A 48 -6.30 2.70 9.22
CA ILE A 48 -5.64 3.94 9.63
C ILE A 48 -5.93 4.25 11.10
N THR A 49 -4.89 4.60 11.86
CA THR A 49 -5.05 4.91 13.29
C THR A 49 -5.44 6.37 13.55
N ASP A 50 -5.20 7.25 12.58
CA ASP A 50 -5.64 8.66 12.63
C ASP A 50 -6.35 9.03 11.32
N VAL A 51 -7.67 9.12 11.35
CA VAL A 51 -8.50 9.39 10.15
C VAL A 51 -8.22 10.76 9.52
N ARG A 52 -7.63 11.72 10.25
CA ARG A 52 -7.25 13.04 9.71
C ARG A 52 -6.18 12.94 8.63
N LEU A 53 -5.46 11.82 8.59
CA LEU A 53 -4.44 11.49 7.61
C LEU A 53 -5.04 10.98 6.27
N GLY A 54 -6.36 10.75 6.20
CA GLY A 54 -7.06 10.23 5.03
C GLY A 54 -6.83 11.01 3.73
N PRO A 55 -6.97 12.36 3.71
CA PRO A 55 -6.74 13.15 2.50
C PRO A 55 -5.30 13.03 1.95
N GLU A 56 -4.30 13.00 2.83
CA GLU A 56 -2.91 12.80 2.42
C GLU A 56 -2.67 11.39 1.87
N PHE A 57 -3.28 10.37 2.50
CA PHE A 57 -3.26 9.01 1.98
C PHE A 57 -3.87 8.92 0.57
N LEU A 58 -5.05 9.54 0.34
CA LEU A 58 -5.70 9.54 -0.97
C LEU A 58 -4.83 10.21 -2.05
N ARG A 59 -4.15 11.32 -1.70
CA ARG A 59 -3.18 11.97 -2.60
C ARG A 59 -2.03 11.03 -2.98
N ILE A 60 -1.40 10.40 -1.98
CA ILE A 60 -0.29 9.44 -2.19
C ILE A 60 -0.75 8.22 -2.99
N ARG A 61 -1.95 7.69 -2.68
CA ARG A 61 -2.57 6.59 -3.40
C ARG A 61 -2.75 6.92 -4.87
N LYS A 62 -3.21 8.14 -5.19
CA LYS A 62 -3.35 8.61 -6.58
C LYS A 62 -2.01 8.74 -7.30
N GLU A 63 -0.97 9.23 -6.61
CA GLU A 63 0.39 9.31 -7.18
C GLU A 63 0.96 7.93 -7.50
N ILE A 64 0.77 6.96 -6.60
CA ILE A 64 1.35 5.62 -6.74
C ILE A 64 0.49 4.70 -7.61
N LEU A 65 -0.84 4.83 -7.59
CA LEU A 65 -1.77 3.95 -8.29
C LEU A 65 -2.46 4.59 -9.52
N GLY A 66 -2.22 5.87 -9.81
CA GLY A 66 -2.78 6.50 -11.01
C GLY A 66 -4.29 6.71 -10.92
N ARG A 67 -5.01 6.47 -12.03
CA ARG A 67 -6.46 6.76 -12.17
C ARG A 67 -7.36 5.54 -11.95
N ASP A 68 -6.87 4.34 -12.23
CA ASP A 68 -7.64 3.09 -12.11
C ASP A 68 -7.46 2.52 -10.70
N PHE A 69 -8.38 2.90 -9.82
CA PHE A 69 -8.35 2.45 -8.44
C PHE A 69 -9.07 1.11 -8.31
N PRO A 70 -8.50 0.12 -7.59
CA PRO A 70 -9.28 -1.02 -7.15
C PRO A 70 -10.43 -0.56 -6.24
N ALA A 71 -11.43 -1.43 -6.09
CA ALA A 71 -12.40 -1.29 -5.03
C ALA A 71 -11.66 -1.08 -3.70
N SER A 72 -12.13 -0.15 -2.86
CA SER A 72 -11.38 0.20 -1.64
C SER A 72 -12.23 0.58 -0.46
N ALA A 73 -11.80 0.14 0.72
CA ALA A 73 -12.30 0.59 2.00
C ALA A 73 -11.16 1.26 2.80
N LEU A 74 -11.40 2.46 3.32
CA LEU A 74 -10.54 3.14 4.29
C LEU A 74 -11.23 3.11 5.66
N ILE A 75 -10.64 2.41 6.61
CA ILE A 75 -11.26 2.06 7.88
C ILE A 75 -10.41 2.62 9.03
N GLY A 76 -11.04 3.44 9.88
CA GLY A 76 -10.42 3.90 11.12
C GLY A 76 -10.33 2.76 12.14
N VAL A 77 -9.16 2.55 12.72
CA VAL A 77 -8.92 1.55 13.77
C VAL A 77 -8.25 2.18 14.98
N SER A 78 -8.42 1.59 16.16
CA SER A 78 -7.82 2.13 17.39
C SER A 78 -6.32 1.93 17.46
N ARG A 79 -5.79 0.85 16.87
CA ARG A 79 -4.36 0.50 16.90
C ARG A 79 -4.02 -0.50 15.79
N LEU A 80 -2.75 -0.50 15.38
CA LEU A 80 -2.14 -1.45 14.45
C LEU A 80 -0.94 -2.14 15.12
N MET A 81 -0.36 -3.14 14.44
CA MET A 81 0.93 -3.71 14.81
C MET A 81 2.02 -3.21 13.85
N PRO A 82 3.16 -2.69 14.32
CA PRO A 82 3.47 -2.33 15.71
C PRO A 82 2.59 -1.21 16.25
N VAL A 83 2.62 -0.98 17.57
CA VAL A 83 1.73 -0.05 18.29
C VAL A 83 1.77 1.39 17.75
N ASP A 84 2.88 1.79 17.15
CA ASP A 84 3.12 3.08 16.50
C ASP A 84 2.77 3.09 14.99
N GLY A 85 2.19 2.01 14.49
CA GLY A 85 1.70 1.87 13.13
C GLY A 85 0.61 2.90 12.80
N LEU A 86 0.83 3.65 11.72
CA LEU A 86 -0.10 4.68 11.26
C LEU A 86 -1.04 4.20 10.14
N LEU A 87 -0.60 3.23 9.36
CA LEU A 87 -1.31 2.75 8.19
C LEU A 87 -0.97 1.27 7.93
N GLU A 88 -1.97 0.45 7.69
CA GLU A 88 -1.80 -0.91 7.15
C GLU A 88 -2.61 -1.04 5.87
N ILE A 89 -2.04 -1.72 4.87
CA ILE A 89 -2.69 -1.92 3.56
C ILE A 89 -2.70 -3.41 3.28
N GLN A 90 -3.89 -3.95 3.11
CA GLN A 90 -4.13 -5.30 2.64
C GLN A 90 -4.78 -5.22 1.26
N ALA A 91 -4.43 -6.11 0.34
CA ALA A 91 -5.01 -6.10 -1.00
C ALA A 91 -5.05 -7.50 -1.60
N ILE A 92 -5.94 -7.67 -2.57
CA ILE A 92 -6.08 -8.88 -3.36
C ILE A 92 -5.78 -8.53 -4.81
N ALA A 93 -4.95 -9.35 -5.44
CA ALA A 93 -4.68 -9.28 -6.87
C ALA A 93 -5.16 -10.56 -7.57
N VAL A 94 -5.72 -10.42 -8.76
CA VAL A 94 -6.08 -11.54 -9.64
C VAL A 94 -5.03 -11.62 -10.73
N LEU A 95 -4.38 -12.77 -10.81
CA LEU A 95 -3.31 -13.00 -11.78
C LEU A 95 -3.87 -13.83 -12.94
N PRO A 96 -3.48 -13.55 -14.18
CA PRO A 96 -3.88 -14.39 -15.30
C PRO A 96 -3.39 -15.82 -15.07
N CYS A 97 -4.24 -16.79 -15.42
CA CYS A 97 -3.81 -18.18 -15.50
C CYS A 97 -2.65 -18.26 -16.50
N ARG A 98 -1.62 -19.03 -16.17
CA ARG A 98 -0.55 -19.28 -17.13
C ARG A 98 -1.15 -20.06 -18.30
N ASP A 99 -1.34 -19.40 -19.43
CA ASP A 99 -1.48 -20.13 -20.69
C ASP A 99 -0.09 -20.73 -20.97
N THR A 100 0.11 -22.00 -20.63
CA THR A 100 1.26 -22.78 -21.11
C THR A 100 1.10 -23.17 -22.58
N ALA A 101 0.26 -22.45 -23.33
CA ALA A 101 -0.04 -22.72 -24.72
C ALA A 101 0.30 -21.49 -25.56
N THR A 102 1.58 -21.37 -25.92
CA THR A 102 2.05 -21.11 -27.30
C THR A 102 3.54 -21.49 -27.34
N PRO A 103 4.02 -22.18 -28.41
CA PRO A 103 5.40 -22.68 -28.52
C PRO A 103 6.49 -21.61 -28.35
#